data_AF-A0A2S9FCF6-F1
#
_entry.id   AF-A0A2S9FCF6-F1
#
_cell.length_a   1.000
_cell.length_b   1.000
_cell.length_c   1.000
_cell.angle_alpha   90.00
_cell.angle_beta   90.00
_cell.angle_gamma   90.00
#
_symmetry.space_group_name_H-M   'P 1'
#
loop_
_entity.id
_entity.type
_entity.pdbx_description
1 polymer ?
#
loop_
_entity_poly.entity_id
_entity_poly.type
_entity_poly.pdbx_seq_one_letter_code
_entity_poly.pdbx_strand_id
1 'polypeptide(L)'
;MAVSVFDLFSIGIGPSSSHTVGPMRAARRFVDGLAADGVLTDLARVRVELYGSLGATGAGHGTPGAVVLGLEGAHPETVDPEAARARVDEVGADKRLRINGARIIDFDIAADIVLSRRPMDFHSNGMVFGAFDGAGSVLARRVYYSVGGG
;
A
#
# COMPACT_ATOMS: atom_id res chain seq x y z
N MET A 1 21.32 9.08 -17.68
CA MET A 1 19.94 8.61 -17.46
C MET A 1 19.06 9.42 -18.40
N ALA A 2 18.31 8.77 -19.31
CA ALA A 2 17.38 9.49 -20.20
C ALA A 2 16.07 9.71 -19.44
N VAL A 3 15.49 10.92 -19.54
CA VAL A 3 14.19 11.28 -18.97
C VAL A 3 13.20 11.41 -20.12
N SER A 4 12.11 10.65 -20.08
CA SER A 4 11.04 10.65 -21.08
C SER A 4 9.94 11.64 -20.71
N VAL A 5 9.18 12.12 -21.72
CA VAL A 5 7.96 12.91 -21.48
C VAL A 5 6.93 12.12 -20.66
N PHE A 6 6.91 10.78 -20.80
CA PHE A 6 6.04 9.89 -20.03
C PHE A 6 6.48 9.73 -18.57
N ASP A 7 7.74 10.06 -18.24
CA ASP A 7 8.21 10.11 -16.84
C ASP A 7 7.78 11.42 -16.16
N LEU A 8 7.58 12.48 -16.95
CA LEU A 8 7.14 13.79 -16.47
C LEU A 8 5.62 13.89 -16.32
N PHE A 9 4.87 13.24 -17.21
CA PHE A 9 3.41 13.26 -17.24
C PHE A 9 2.86 11.84 -17.12
N SER A 10 2.45 11.47 -15.91
CA SER A 10 1.84 10.16 -15.63
C SER A 10 0.37 10.32 -15.20
N ILE A 11 -0.45 9.35 -15.62
CA ILE A 11 -1.83 9.21 -15.14
C ILE A 11 -1.77 8.61 -13.73
N GLY A 12 -2.62 9.08 -12.82
CA GLY A 12 -2.71 8.54 -11.47
C GLY A 12 -3.86 9.14 -10.69
N ILE A 13 -4.04 8.64 -9.47
CA ILE A 13 -5.03 9.16 -8.52
C ILE A 13 -4.39 10.21 -7.60
N GLY A 14 -5.09 11.33 -7.41
CA GLY A 14 -4.70 12.37 -6.46
C GLY A 14 -4.91 11.98 -4.99
N PRO A 15 -4.45 12.80 -4.04
CA PRO A 15 -3.91 14.15 -4.23
C PRO A 15 -2.39 14.23 -4.46
N SER A 16 -1.63 13.14 -4.28
CA SER A 16 -0.15 13.22 -4.30
C SER A 16 0.51 12.02 -4.96
N SER A 17 1.41 12.25 -5.92
CA SER A 17 2.15 11.14 -6.55
C SER A 17 3.03 10.40 -5.54
N SER A 18 3.71 11.11 -4.62
CA SER A 18 4.61 10.48 -3.66
C SER A 18 3.90 9.85 -2.47
N HIS A 19 2.75 10.39 -2.07
CA HIS A 19 2.01 9.95 -0.87
C HIS A 19 0.74 9.14 -1.20
N THR A 20 0.35 9.05 -2.48
CA THR A 20 -0.81 8.29 -2.94
C THR A 20 -0.39 7.26 -3.99
N VAL A 21 0.13 7.70 -5.15
CA VAL A 21 0.49 6.78 -6.26
C VAL A 21 1.60 5.80 -5.86
N GLY A 22 2.69 6.29 -5.28
CA GLY A 22 3.82 5.43 -4.88
C GLY A 22 3.45 4.39 -3.83
N PRO A 23 2.77 4.75 -2.72
CA PRO A 23 2.28 3.80 -1.75
C PRO A 23 1.30 2.76 -2.31
N MET A 24 0.41 3.16 -3.22
CA MET A 24 -0.50 2.23 -3.91
C MET A 24 0.26 1.24 -4.78
N ARG A 25 1.24 1.72 -5.57
CA ARG A 25 2.12 0.85 -6.38
C ARG A 25 2.95 -0.10 -5.50
N ALA A 26 3.49 0.36 -4.38
CA ALA A 26 4.26 -0.46 -3.45
C ALA A 26 3.40 -1.57 -2.83
N ALA A 27 2.18 -1.25 -2.41
CA ALA A 27 1.21 -2.20 -1.89
C ALA A 27 0.84 -3.27 -2.93
N ARG A 28 0.57 -2.85 -4.19
CA ARG A 28 0.31 -3.79 -5.29
C ARG A 28 1.49 -4.70 -5.57
N ARG A 29 2.70 -4.13 -5.69
CA ARG A 29 3.94 -4.91 -5.87
C ARG A 29 4.18 -5.92 -4.76
N PHE A 30 3.80 -5.58 -3.52
CA PHE A 30 3.89 -6.49 -2.40
C PHE A 30 2.96 -7.70 -2.58
N VAL A 31 1.68 -7.50 -2.88
CA VAL A 31 0.73 -8.62 -3.06
C VAL A 31 0.98 -9.43 -4.32
N ASP A 32 1.43 -8.80 -5.42
CA ASP A 32 1.91 -9.49 -6.61
C ASP A 32 3.11 -10.40 -6.27
N GLY A 33 4.01 -9.92 -5.42
CA GLY A 33 5.13 -10.70 -4.89
C GLY A 33 4.69 -11.91 -4.07
N LEU A 34 3.72 -11.75 -3.16
CA LEU A 34 3.16 -12.86 -2.38
C LEU A 34 2.50 -13.92 -3.29
N ALA A 35 1.82 -13.48 -4.36
CA ALA A 35 1.22 -14.37 -5.34
C ALA A 35 2.28 -15.18 -6.08
N ALA A 36 3.34 -14.51 -6.55
CA ALA A 36 4.46 -15.15 -7.23
C ALA A 36 5.23 -16.13 -6.33
N ASP A 37 5.35 -15.81 -5.04
CA ASP A 37 6.00 -16.65 -4.03
C ASP A 37 5.10 -17.85 -3.61
N GLY A 38 3.83 -17.88 -4.03
CA GLY A 38 2.89 -18.97 -3.75
C GLY A 38 2.33 -19.00 -2.33
N VAL A 39 2.46 -17.90 -1.56
CA VAL A 39 2.12 -17.85 -0.12
C VAL A 39 0.77 -17.20 0.20
N LEU A 40 -0.02 -16.83 -0.81
CA LEU A 40 -1.32 -16.18 -0.61
C LEU A 40 -2.35 -17.07 0.11
N THR A 41 -2.25 -18.39 -0.02
CA THR A 41 -3.16 -19.35 0.64
C THR A 41 -2.98 -19.36 2.16
N ASP A 42 -1.75 -19.19 2.62
CA ASP A 42 -1.38 -19.21 4.03
C ASP A 42 -1.48 -17.83 4.68
N LEU A 43 -1.63 -16.78 3.87
CA LEU A 43 -1.80 -15.41 4.35
C LEU A 43 -3.03 -15.28 5.24
N ALA A 44 -2.80 -14.82 6.47
CA ALA A 44 -3.83 -14.50 7.45
C ALA A 44 -3.82 -13.04 7.88
N ARG A 45 -2.66 -12.36 7.85
CA ARG A 45 -2.56 -10.95 8.24
C ARG A 45 -1.54 -10.20 7.40
N VAL A 46 -1.86 -8.95 7.09
CA VAL A 46 -0.93 -7.97 6.52
C VAL A 46 -0.73 -6.83 7.52
N ARG A 47 0.51 -6.37 7.68
CA ARG A 47 0.84 -5.16 8.43
C ARG A 47 1.67 -4.24 7.55
N VAL A 48 1.34 -2.96 7.58
CA VAL A 48 2.05 -1.91 6.85
C VAL A 48 2.52 -0.86 7.83
N GLU A 49 3.78 -0.46 7.73
CA GLU A 49 4.35 0.61 8.54
C GLU A 49 4.89 1.69 7.61
N LEU A 50 4.39 2.92 7.78
CA LEU A 50 4.73 4.08 6.97
C LEU A 50 5.66 4.98 7.80
N TYR A 51 6.84 5.28 7.27
CA TYR A 51 7.93 5.95 7.99
C TYR A 51 8.18 7.39 7.49
N GLY A 52 8.89 8.16 8.30
CA GLY A 52 9.36 9.52 7.99
C GLY A 52 8.26 10.48 7.57
N SER A 53 8.43 11.16 6.43
CA SER A 53 7.47 12.13 5.89
C SER A 53 6.12 11.48 5.57
N LEU A 54 6.15 10.23 5.10
CA LEU A 54 4.96 9.45 4.79
C LEU A 54 4.17 9.12 6.08
N GLY A 55 4.87 8.73 7.14
CA GLY A 55 4.24 8.53 8.45
C GLY A 55 3.75 9.83 9.10
N ALA A 56 4.40 10.97 8.82
CA ALA A 56 4.03 12.26 9.39
C ALA A 56 2.80 12.90 8.72
N THR A 57 2.69 12.78 7.39
CA THR A 57 1.69 13.52 6.60
C THR A 57 0.73 12.62 5.80
N GLY A 58 0.98 11.30 5.77
CA GLY A 58 0.25 10.37 4.91
C GLY A 58 -1.24 10.29 5.18
N ALA A 59 -1.68 10.51 6.42
CA ALA A 59 -3.11 10.57 6.75
C ALA A 59 -3.84 11.66 5.95
N GLY A 60 -3.28 12.87 5.89
CA GLY A 60 -3.86 14.00 5.14
C GLY A 60 -3.77 13.84 3.62
N HIS A 61 -2.90 12.96 3.12
CA HIS A 61 -2.72 12.67 1.70
C HIS A 61 -3.46 11.40 1.24
N GLY A 62 -4.24 10.76 2.12
CA GLY A 62 -4.97 9.53 1.80
C GLY A 62 -4.07 8.30 1.63
N THR A 63 -2.84 8.31 2.15
CA THR A 63 -1.89 7.20 2.03
C THR A 63 -2.45 5.87 2.55
N PRO A 64 -3.13 5.80 3.72
CA PRO A 64 -3.70 4.53 4.18
C PRO A 64 -4.70 3.93 3.18
N GLY A 65 -5.58 4.77 2.60
CA GLY A 65 -6.52 4.34 1.57
C GLY A 65 -5.82 3.87 0.29
N ALA A 66 -4.77 4.59 -0.13
CA ALA A 66 -3.95 4.19 -1.28
C ALA A 66 -3.29 2.82 -1.08
N VAL A 67 -2.78 2.55 0.13
CA VAL A 67 -2.24 1.24 0.52
C VAL A 67 -3.33 0.17 0.47
N VAL A 68 -4.51 0.42 1.02
CA VAL A 68 -5.66 -0.50 0.97
C VAL A 68 -5.98 -0.90 -0.48
N LEU A 69 -6.17 0.09 -1.36
CA LEU A 69 -6.50 -0.16 -2.77
C LEU A 69 -5.41 -0.96 -3.48
N GLY A 70 -4.14 -0.64 -3.22
CA GLY A 70 -3.01 -1.38 -3.78
C GLY A 70 -2.94 -2.83 -3.28
N LEU A 71 -3.22 -3.08 -2.00
CA LEU A 71 -3.29 -4.43 -1.42
C LEU A 71 -4.45 -5.25 -2.02
N GLU A 72 -5.55 -4.61 -2.40
CA GLU A 72 -6.64 -5.27 -3.14
C GLU A 72 -6.33 -5.49 -4.63
N GLY A 73 -5.20 -4.98 -5.12
CA GLY A 73 -4.70 -5.18 -6.49
C GLY A 73 -5.03 -4.05 -7.47
N ALA A 74 -5.66 -2.96 -7.01
CA ALA A 74 -6.02 -1.84 -7.87
C ALA A 74 -4.78 -1.06 -8.36
N HIS A 75 -4.90 -0.44 -9.53
CA HIS A 75 -3.82 0.32 -10.18
C HIS A 75 -4.13 1.83 -10.19
N PRO A 76 -3.20 2.72 -9.79
CA PRO A 76 -3.48 4.15 -9.68
C PRO A 76 -3.92 4.80 -11.00
N GLU A 77 -3.47 4.26 -12.13
CA GLU A 77 -3.70 4.72 -13.50
C GLU A 77 -5.12 4.41 -14.00
N THR A 78 -5.77 3.40 -13.43
CA THR A 78 -7.04 2.85 -13.95
C THR A 78 -8.15 2.80 -12.89
N VAL A 79 -7.84 3.11 -11.64
CA VAL A 79 -8.83 3.09 -10.57
C VAL A 79 -9.83 4.22 -10.77
N ASP A 80 -11.12 3.91 -10.65
CA ASP A 80 -12.17 4.91 -10.56
C ASP A 80 -12.08 5.60 -9.17
N PRO A 81 -11.84 6.92 -9.10
CA PRO A 81 -11.71 7.63 -7.83
C PRO A 81 -12.94 7.56 -6.92
N GLU A 82 -14.16 7.49 -7.49
CA GLU A 82 -15.38 7.42 -6.69
C GLU A 82 -15.54 6.03 -6.07
N ALA A 83 -15.41 4.98 -6.89
CA ALA A 83 -15.41 3.60 -6.41
C ALA A 83 -14.26 3.33 -5.42
N ALA A 84 -13.08 3.93 -5.64
CA ALA A 84 -11.95 3.83 -4.73
C ALA A 84 -12.28 4.36 -3.33
N ARG A 85 -12.94 5.52 -3.26
CA ARG A 85 -13.35 6.11 -1.98
C ARG A 85 -14.33 5.21 -1.25
N ALA A 86 -15.40 4.79 -1.93
CA ALA A 86 -16.40 3.90 -1.37
C ALA A 86 -15.77 2.60 -0.87
N ARG A 87 -14.84 2.02 -1.64
CA ARG A 87 -14.17 0.79 -1.25
C ARG A 87 -13.31 0.93 0.00
N VAL A 88 -12.58 2.04 0.15
CA VAL A 88 -11.80 2.29 1.37
C VAL A 88 -12.72 2.43 2.59
N ASP A 89 -13.86 3.10 2.43
CA ASP A 89 -14.85 3.27 3.51
C ASP A 89 -15.47 1.92 3.90
N GLU A 90 -15.80 1.05 2.94
CA GLU A 90 -16.25 -0.32 3.17
C GLU A 90 -15.23 -1.15 3.95
N VAL A 91 -13.95 -1.14 3.54
CA VAL A 91 -12.88 -1.85 4.26
C VAL A 91 -12.74 -1.32 5.69
N GLY A 92 -12.87 -0.01 5.88
CA GLY A 92 -12.84 0.61 7.21
C GLY A 92 -14.00 0.18 8.11
N ALA A 93 -15.19 0.01 7.56
CA ALA A 93 -16.38 -0.43 8.28
C ALA A 93 -16.36 -1.94 8.58
N ASP A 94 -16.09 -2.76 7.57
CA ASP A 94 -16.16 -4.21 7.64
C ASP A 94 -14.94 -4.84 8.32
N LYS A 95 -13.82 -4.10 8.37
CA LYS A 95 -12.50 -4.58 8.82
C LYS A 95 -12.06 -5.84 8.09
N ARG A 96 -12.35 -5.90 6.79
CA ARG A 96 -11.99 -7.01 5.90
C ARG A 96 -11.39 -6.50 4.61
N LEU A 97 -10.27 -7.12 4.22
CA LEU A 97 -9.52 -6.74 3.03
C LEU A 97 -9.46 -7.91 2.06
N ARG A 98 -9.73 -7.64 0.77
CA ARG A 98 -9.66 -8.66 -0.29
C ARG A 98 -8.32 -8.58 -1.01
N ILE A 99 -7.32 -9.26 -0.46
CA ILE A 99 -5.96 -9.32 -0.99
C ILE A 99 -5.96 -9.81 -2.44
N ASN A 100 -5.38 -8.98 -3.31
CA ASN A 100 -5.27 -9.21 -4.75
C ASN A 100 -6.59 -9.66 -5.41
N GLY A 101 -7.72 -9.14 -4.94
CA GLY A 101 -9.05 -9.48 -5.44
C GLY A 101 -9.54 -10.91 -5.13
N ALA A 102 -8.75 -11.74 -4.43
CA ALA A 102 -9.04 -13.17 -4.29
C ALA A 102 -9.21 -13.63 -2.83
N ARG A 103 -8.28 -13.24 -1.94
CA ARG A 103 -8.22 -13.76 -0.56
C ARG A 103 -8.73 -12.73 0.43
N ILE A 104 -9.78 -13.05 1.18
CA ILE A 104 -10.27 -12.17 2.25
C ILE A 104 -9.52 -12.46 3.55
N ILE A 105 -9.02 -11.42 4.20
CA ILE A 105 -8.43 -11.45 5.54
C ILE A 105 -9.08 -10.41 6.44
N ASP A 106 -8.99 -10.62 7.76
CA ASP A 106 -9.28 -9.57 8.72
C ASP A 106 -8.21 -8.48 8.61
N PHE A 107 -8.64 -7.22 8.56
CA PHE A 107 -7.77 -6.08 8.38
C PHE A 107 -8.40 -4.83 8.97
N ASP A 108 -7.81 -4.30 10.03
CA ASP A 108 -8.22 -3.04 10.61
C ASP A 108 -7.24 -1.95 10.16
N ILE A 109 -7.70 -1.03 9.31
CA ILE A 109 -6.86 0.05 8.76
C ILE A 109 -6.10 0.79 9.87
N ALA A 110 -6.76 1.05 11.01
CA ALA A 110 -6.15 1.82 12.10
C ALA A 110 -5.12 1.01 12.90
N ALA A 111 -5.27 -0.32 12.99
CA ALA A 111 -4.37 -1.18 13.74
C ALA A 111 -3.24 -1.77 12.87
N ASP A 112 -3.52 -2.05 11.60
CA ASP A 112 -2.63 -2.75 10.68
C ASP A 112 -1.84 -1.79 9.77
N ILE A 113 -2.24 -0.52 9.65
CA ILE A 113 -1.42 0.54 9.03
C ILE A 113 -0.90 1.49 10.10
N VAL A 114 0.39 1.36 10.40
CA VAL A 114 1.07 2.16 11.44
C VAL A 114 1.77 3.36 10.81
N LEU A 115 1.44 4.55 11.30
CA LEU A 115 2.10 5.79 10.93
C LEU A 115 3.23 6.11 11.92
N SER A 116 4.48 6.09 11.45
CA SER A 116 5.66 6.40 12.25
C SER A 116 6.39 7.63 11.72
N ARG A 117 6.62 8.62 12.59
CA ARG A 117 7.44 9.80 12.25
C ARG A 117 8.94 9.51 12.26
N ARG A 118 9.34 8.29 12.66
CA ARG A 118 10.76 7.90 12.69
C ARG A 118 11.29 7.86 11.25
N PRO A 119 12.47 8.43 10.98
CA PRO A 119 13.08 8.34 9.66
C PRO A 119 13.57 6.91 9.39
N MET A 120 13.76 6.60 8.10
CA MET A 120 14.56 5.46 7.66
C MET A 120 15.85 5.97 7.01
N ASP A 121 16.90 5.16 7.05
CA ASP A 121 18.26 5.58 6.66
C ASP A 121 18.37 6.00 5.18
N PHE A 122 17.60 5.38 4.29
CA PHE A 122 17.74 5.58 2.84
C PHE A 122 16.92 6.76 2.29
N HIS A 123 15.64 6.87 2.64
CA HIS A 123 14.75 7.91 2.13
C HIS A 123 13.61 8.21 3.12
N SER A 124 13.13 9.46 3.14
CA SER A 124 12.13 9.94 4.10
C SER A 124 10.73 9.35 3.89
N ASN A 125 10.41 8.85 2.70
CA ASN A 125 9.15 8.17 2.38
C ASN A 125 9.35 6.65 2.37
N GLY A 126 9.56 6.06 3.55
CA GLY A 126 9.77 4.63 3.71
C GLY A 126 8.49 3.86 4.03
N MET A 127 8.41 2.62 3.56
CA MET A 127 7.30 1.72 3.81
C MET A 127 7.81 0.32 4.10
N VAL A 128 7.30 -0.33 5.14
CA VAL A 128 7.59 -1.73 5.46
C VAL A 128 6.30 -2.51 5.40
N PHE A 129 6.26 -3.55 4.58
CA PHE A 129 5.13 -4.47 4.45
C PHE A 129 5.53 -5.82 5.05
N GLY A 130 4.65 -6.37 5.88
CA GLY A 130 4.77 -7.70 6.47
C GLY A 130 3.53 -8.54 6.19
N ALA A 131 3.74 -9.80 5.79
CA ALA A 131 2.71 -10.82 5.63
C ALA A 131 2.94 -11.92 6.65
N PHE A 132 1.87 -12.37 7.30
CA PHE A 132 1.92 -13.35 8.37
C PHE A 132 0.87 -14.44 8.14
N ASP A 133 1.22 -15.67 8.55
CA ASP A 133 0.29 -16.79 8.57
C ASP A 133 -0.63 -16.76 9.81
N GLY A 134 -1.51 -17.76 9.91
CA GLY A 134 -2.45 -17.88 11.03
C GLY A 134 -1.81 -18.15 12.40
N ALA A 135 -0.54 -18.58 12.42
CA ALA A 135 0.24 -18.76 13.65
C ALA A 135 1.06 -17.51 14.02
N GLY A 136 1.06 -16.48 13.16
CA GLY A 136 1.85 -15.27 13.31
C GLY A 136 3.28 -15.38 12.78
N SER A 137 3.64 -16.45 12.07
CA SER A 137 4.94 -16.58 11.41
C SER A 137 5.02 -15.65 10.21
N VAL A 138 6.22 -15.12 9.94
CA VAL A 138 6.45 -14.23 8.81
C VAL A 138 6.51 -15.03 7.51
N LEU A 139 5.58 -14.76 6.60
CA LEU A 139 5.60 -15.29 5.23
C LEU A 139 6.50 -14.45 4.33
N ALA A 140 6.41 -13.13 4.44
CA ALA A 140 7.28 -12.21 3.73
C ALA A 140 7.40 -10.87 4.46
N ARG A 141 8.53 -10.20 4.27
CA ARG A 141 8.76 -8.83 4.70
C ARG A 141 9.50 -8.07 3.61
N ARG A 142 8.96 -6.95 3.15
CA ARG A 142 9.54 -6.13 2.08
C ARG A 142 9.58 -4.66 2.47
N VAL A 143 10.63 -3.96 2.05
CA VAL A 143 10.81 -2.52 2.28
C VAL A 143 10.75 -1.80 0.94
N TYR A 144 9.99 -0.71 0.88
CA TYR A 144 9.86 0.13 -0.30
C TYR A 144 10.09 1.60 0.06
N TYR A 145 10.49 2.38 -0.93
CA TYR A 145 10.65 3.82 -0.81
C TYR A 145 9.94 4.52 -1.97
N SER A 146 9.16 5.56 -1.65
CA SER A 146 8.53 6.44 -2.64
C SER A 146 9.42 7.66 -2.88
N VAL A 147 10.27 7.59 -3.92
CA VAL A 147 11.38 8.54 -4.17
C VAL A 147 11.03 9.68 -5.14
N GLY A 148 9.77 9.78 -5.58
CA GLY A 148 9.28 10.83 -6.49
C GLY A 148 8.70 10.27 -7.80
N GLY A 149 7.65 10.89 -8.34
CA GLY A 149 6.99 10.47 -9.59
C GLY A 149 5.97 9.32 -9.48
N GLY A 150 5.83 8.69 -8.30
CA GLY A 150 4.96 7.55 -8.04
C GLY A 150 5.75 6.28 -7.80
#